data_AF-A0A5J4QRG6-F1
#
_entry.id   AF-A0A5J4QRG6-F1
#
_cell.length_a   1.000
_cell.length_b   1.000
_cell.length_c   1.000
_cell.angle_alpha   90.00
_cell.angle_beta   90.00
_cell.angle_gamma   90.00
#
_symmetry.space_group_name_H-M   'P 1'
#
loop_
_entity.id
_entity.type
_entity.pdbx_description
1 polymer ?
#
loop_
_entity_poly.entity_id
_entity_poly.type
_entity_poly.pdbx_seq_one_letter_code
_entity_poly.pdbx_strand_id
1 'polypeptide(L)'
;MLCLAQGMAFGVGTAGIFTLSIDLTISTQRSAGNMIFNWLARLGMLTGIALGTVLYLQYNFETVIHVSVVAEAIALFAILITHVPFRAPIGVSVCSFDRFLLLRGWLPMLNLIFATVV
;
A
#
# COMPACT_ATOMS: atom_id res chain seq x y z
N MET A 1 -8.43 -2.27 18.95
CA MET A 1 -7.37 -1.24 18.75
C MET A 1 -6.38 -1.65 17.67
N LEU A 2 -5.78 -2.85 17.72
CA LEU A 2 -4.80 -3.30 16.72
C LEU A 2 -5.32 -3.33 15.27
N CYS A 3 -6.53 -3.84 15.02
CA CYS A 3 -7.09 -3.90 13.66
C CYS A 3 -7.29 -2.51 13.02
N LEU A 4 -7.62 -1.51 13.84
CA LEU A 4 -7.82 -0.13 13.37
C LEU A 4 -6.48 0.51 13.02
N ALA A 5 -5.47 0.32 13.87
CA ALA A 5 -4.10 0.75 13.59
C ALA A 5 -3.54 0.08 12.33
N GLN A 6 -3.76 -1.24 12.17
CA GLN A 6 -3.36 -1.99 10.99
C GLN A 6 -4.06 -1.48 9.72
N GLY A 7 -5.36 -1.22 9.77
CA GLY A 7 -6.11 -0.68 8.63
C GLY A 7 -5.62 0.70 8.21
N MET A 8 -5.36 1.58 9.18
CA MET A 8 -4.78 2.91 8.90
C MET A 8 -3.37 2.80 8.30
N ALA A 9 -2.50 1.98 8.89
CA ALA A 9 -1.14 1.77 8.39
C ALA A 9 -1.14 1.19 6.97
N PHE A 10 -2.00 0.20 6.69
CA PHE A 10 -2.16 -0.38 5.36
C PHE A 10 -2.62 0.66 4.33
N GLY A 11 -3.61 1.48 4.68
CA GLY A 11 -4.11 2.53 3.78
C GLY A 11 -3.05 3.58 3.43
N VAL A 12 -2.31 4.06 4.43
CA VAL A 12 -1.23 5.04 4.23
C VAL A 12 -0.07 4.43 3.44
N GLY A 13 0.37 3.22 3.82
CA GLY A 13 1.47 2.52 3.17
C GLY A 13 1.18 2.20 1.71
N THR A 14 0.00 1.66 1.41
CA THR A 14 -0.39 1.35 0.02
C THR A 14 -0.42 2.61 -0.85
N ALA A 15 -1.10 3.67 -0.41
CA ALA A 15 -1.15 4.94 -1.15
C ALA A 15 0.26 5.54 -1.38
N GLY A 16 1.13 5.49 -0.36
CA GLY A 16 2.51 5.94 -0.45
C GLY A 16 3.34 5.14 -1.47
N ILE A 17 3.24 3.81 -1.46
CA ILE A 17 4.01 2.96 -2.38
C ILE A 17 3.52 3.12 -3.83
N PHE A 18 2.20 3.20 -4.05
CA PHE A 18 1.64 3.42 -5.39
C PHE A 18 2.06 4.76 -5.98
N THR A 19 2.10 5.82 -5.17
CA THR A 19 2.56 7.14 -5.64
C THR A 19 4.06 7.13 -5.91
N LEU A 20 4.85 6.50 -5.03
CA LEU A 20 6.29 6.34 -5.19
C LEU A 20 6.66 5.58 -6.48
N SER A 21 5.96 4.48 -6.79
CA SER A 21 6.25 3.69 -8.00
C SER A 21 5.98 4.47 -9.29
N ILE A 22 4.95 5.32 -9.31
CA ILE A 22 4.64 6.19 -10.45
C ILE A 22 5.71 7.25 -10.65
N ASP A 23 6.27 7.78 -9.56
CA ASP A 23 7.31 8.80 -9.58
C ASP A 23 8.68 8.25 -10.04
N LEU A 24 8.96 6.97 -9.73
CA LEU A 24 10.16 6.27 -10.16
C LEU A 24 10.09 5.78 -11.62
N THR A 25 8.88 5.53 -12.13
CA THR A 25 8.71 4.98 -13.49
C THR A 25 8.83 6.07 -14.57
N ILE A 26 9.64 5.81 -15.60
CA ILE A 26 9.84 6.72 -16.74
C ILE A 26 8.52 6.89 -17.50
N SER A 27 8.21 8.11 -17.95
CA SER A 27 6.91 8.47 -18.53
C SER A 27 6.48 7.60 -19.73
N THR A 28 7.43 7.13 -20.54
CA THR A 28 7.17 6.27 -21.71
C THR A 28 6.75 4.84 -21.34
N GLN A 29 7.10 4.39 -20.14
CA GLN A 29 6.85 3.02 -19.65
C GLN A 29 5.81 2.99 -18.52
N ARG A 30 5.20 4.14 -18.17
CA ARG A 30 4.32 4.26 -16.99
C ARG A 30 3.10 3.35 -17.04
N SER A 31 2.49 3.11 -18.21
CA SER A 31 1.31 2.22 -18.32
C SER A 31 1.69 0.75 -18.09
N ALA A 32 2.75 0.27 -18.75
CA ALA A 32 3.27 -1.09 -18.59
C ALA A 32 3.77 -1.32 -17.16
N GLY A 33 4.52 -0.36 -16.60
CA GLY A 33 4.99 -0.39 -15.22
C GLY A 33 3.85 -0.47 -14.22
N ASN A 34 2.82 0.38 -14.36
CA ASN A 34 1.63 0.33 -13.49
C ASN A 34 0.86 -0.98 -13.62
N MET A 35 0.76 -1.54 -14.84
CA MET A 35 0.09 -2.82 -15.05
C MET A 35 0.82 -3.95 -14.31
N ILE A 36 2.13 -4.07 -14.50
CA ILE A 36 2.96 -5.08 -13.82
C ILE A 36 2.90 -4.89 -12.30
N PHE A 37 3.01 -3.65 -11.83
CA PHE A 37 2.93 -3.34 -10.40
C PHE A 37 1.58 -3.75 -9.78
N ASN A 38 0.46 -3.47 -10.46
CA ASN A 38 -0.85 -3.90 -10.01
C ASN A 38 -1.02 -5.42 -10.00
N TRP A 39 -0.48 -6.12 -11.00
CA TRP A 39 -0.49 -7.58 -11.02
C TRP A 39 0.31 -8.17 -9.86
N LEU A 40 1.51 -7.64 -9.62
CA LEU A 40 2.34 -8.06 -8.48
C LEU A 40 1.67 -7.78 -7.14
N ALA A 41 1.03 -6.62 -6.97
CA ALA A 41 0.30 -6.29 -5.74
C ALA A 41 -0.84 -7.29 -5.47
N ARG A 42 -1.61 -7.66 -6.50
CA ARG A 42 -2.68 -8.67 -6.37
C ARG A 42 -2.15 -10.06 -6.08
N LEU A 43 -1.07 -10.46 -6.75
CA LEU A 43 -0.40 -11.73 -6.47
C LEU A 43 0.11 -11.76 -5.03
N GLY A 44 0.71 -10.68 -4.54
CA GLY A 44 1.15 -10.55 -3.15
C GLY A 44 0.01 -10.68 -2.13
N MET A 45 -1.16 -10.13 -2.41
CA MET A 45 -2.34 -10.30 -1.55
C MET A 45 -2.81 -11.76 -1.53
N LEU A 46 -2.90 -12.41 -2.69
CA LEU A 46 -3.32 -13.81 -2.79
C LEU A 46 -2.34 -14.75 -2.09
N THR A 47 -1.04 -14.58 -2.33
CA THR A 47 0.00 -15.39 -1.70
C THR A 47 0.08 -15.14 -0.20
N GLY A 48 -0.10 -13.89 0.25
CA GLY A 48 -0.18 -13.54 1.66
C GLY A 48 -1.32 -14.24 2.40
N ILE A 49 -2.53 -14.24 1.81
CA ILE A 49 -3.69 -14.95 2.38
C ILE A 49 -3.43 -16.47 2.42
N ALA A 50 -2.92 -17.04 1.33
CA ALA A 50 -2.64 -18.47 1.25
C ALA A 50 -1.59 -18.90 2.29
N LEU A 51 -0.46 -18.20 2.37
CA LEU A 51 0.60 -18.47 3.35
C LEU A 51 0.12 -18.25 4.78
N GLY A 52 -0.60 -17.15 5.06
CA GLY A 52 -1.16 -16.89 6.38
C GLY A 52 -2.12 -17.98 6.84
N THR A 53 -2.96 -18.49 5.93
CA THR A 53 -3.89 -19.58 6.21
C THR A 53 -3.16 -20.90 6.46
N VAL A 54 -2.17 -21.24 5.64
CA VAL A 54 -1.37 -22.46 5.83
C VAL A 54 -0.61 -22.42 7.15
N LEU A 55 0.04 -21.30 7.48
CA LEU A 55 0.74 -21.14 8.75
C LEU A 55 -0.19 -21.21 9.95
N TYR A 56 -1.39 -20.63 9.84
CA TYR A 56 -2.40 -20.72 10.89
C TYR A 56 -2.92 -22.16 11.09
N LEU A 57 -3.04 -22.95 10.02
CA LEU A 57 -3.51 -24.33 10.10
C LEU A 57 -2.43 -25.30 10.61
N GLN A 58 -1.16 -25.04 10.31
CA GLN A 58 -0.04 -25.92 10.71
C GLN A 58 0.55 -25.56 12.07
N TYR A 59 0.49 -24.29 12.46
CA TYR A 59 1.06 -23.75 13.69
C TYR A 59 0.01 -22.94 14.47
N ASN A 60 0.46 -22.00 15.30
CA ASN A 60 -0.40 -21.13 16.10
C ASN A 60 -0.43 -19.71 15.51
N PHE A 61 -1.44 -18.94 15.89
CA PHE A 61 -1.62 -17.54 15.49
C PHE A 61 -0.39 -16.65 15.76
N GLU A 62 0.36 -16.90 16.85
CA GLU A 62 1.58 -16.16 17.18
C GLU A 62 2.66 -16.28 16.09
N THR A 63 2.83 -17.47 15.51
CA THR A 63 3.81 -17.68 14.43
C THR A 63 3.45 -16.90 13.18
N VAL A 64 2.16 -16.76 12.87
CA VAL A 64 1.67 -15.95 11.75
C VAL A 64 2.04 -14.48 11.96
N ILE A 65 1.85 -13.96 13.18
CA ILE A 65 2.23 -12.57 13.50
C ILE A 65 3.74 -12.38 13.37
N HIS A 66 4.56 -13.26 13.94
CA HIS A 66 6.02 -13.14 13.87
C HIS A 66 6.54 -13.17 12.43
N VAL A 67 6.04 -14.09 11.61
CA VAL A 67 6.42 -14.18 10.18
C VAL A 67 5.97 -12.92 9.43
N SER A 68 4.78 -12.41 9.72
CA SER A 68 4.26 -11.18 9.09
C SER A 68 5.12 -9.96 9.43
N VAL A 69 5.54 -9.80 10.69
CA VAL A 69 6.42 -8.71 11.13
C VAL A 69 7.79 -8.77 10.44
N VAL A 70 8.36 -9.98 10.31
CA VAL A 70 9.64 -10.17 9.60
C VAL A 70 9.49 -9.84 8.11
N ALA A 71 8.42 -10.29 7.47
CA ALA A 71 8.15 -9.98 6.07
C ALA A 71 7.97 -8.47 5.84
N GLU A 72 7.27 -7.77 6.74
CA GLU A 72 7.11 -6.32 6.69
C GLU A 72 8.45 -5.59 6.87
N ALA A 73 9.31 -6.04 7.80
CA ALA A 73 10.64 -5.47 7.98
C ALA A 73 11.53 -5.61 6.74
N ILE A 74 11.48 -6.76 6.07
CA ILE A 74 12.20 -6.99 4.79
C ILE A 74 11.68 -6.05 3.71
N ALA A 75 10.35 -5.88 3.60
CA ALA A 75 9.74 -4.97 2.64
C ALA A 75 10.13 -3.51 2.90
N LEU A 76 10.14 -3.06 4.17
CA LEU A 76 10.60 -1.74 4.56
C LEU A 76 12.07 -1.52 4.19
N PHE A 77 12.93 -2.51 4.46
CA PHE A 77 14.34 -2.44 4.09
C PHE A 77 14.54 -2.31 2.58
N ALA A 78 13.77 -3.06 1.78
CA ALA A 78 13.79 -2.93 0.33
C ALA A 78 13.42 -1.51 -0.13
N ILE A 79 12.37 -0.90 0.46
CA ILE A 79 11.97 0.48 0.17
C ILE A 79 13.09 1.47 0.53
N LEU A 80 13.74 1.31 1.69
CA LEU A 80 14.81 2.20 2.13
C LEU A 80 16.04 2.16 1.20
N ILE A 81 16.30 1.03 0.54
CA ILE A 81 17.38 0.92 -0.44
C ILE A 81 17.01 1.59 -1.78
N THR A 82 15.73 1.73 -2.10
CA THR A 82 15.33 2.36 -3.36
C THR A 82 15.73 3.83 -3.39
N HIS A 83 16.57 4.21 -4.36
CA HIS A 83 16.94 5.61 -4.53
C HIS A 83 15.78 6.38 -5.14
N VAL A 84 15.20 7.27 -4.33
CA VAL A 84 14.19 8.22 -4.79
C VAL A 84 14.88 9.50 -5.26
N PRO A 85 14.72 9.92 -6.53
CA PRO A 85 15.25 11.20 -6.98
C PRO A 85 14.53 12.32 -6.23
N PHE A 86 15.27 13.12 -5.46
CA PHE A 86 14.72 14.19 -4.66
C PHE A 86 14.10 15.27 -5.57
N ARG A 87 12.76 15.35 -5.61
CA ARG A 87 12.04 16.47 -6.22
C ARG A 87 11.77 17.48 -5.11
N ALA A 88 12.61 18.52 -5.03
CA ALA A 88 12.50 19.54 -3.98
C ALA A 88 11.10 20.19 -4.00
N PRO A 89 10.34 20.15 -2.89
CA PRO A 89 9.06 20.84 -2.79
C PRO A 89 9.34 22.32 -2.52
N ILE A 90 9.60 23.09 -3.57
CA ILE A 90 9.86 24.52 -3.44
C ILE A 90 8.52 25.23 -3.32
N GLY A 91 8.16 25.64 -2.09
CA GLY A 91 7.00 26.51 -1.83
C GLY A 91 5.64 25.82 -1.60
N VAL A 92 5.60 24.56 -1.18
CA VAL A 92 4.33 23.88 -0.87
C VAL A 92 3.86 24.18 0.56
N SER A 93 2.55 24.39 0.73
CA SER A 93 1.92 24.57 2.06
C SER A 93 2.12 23.33 2.94
N VAL A 94 2.43 23.54 4.23
CA VAL A 94 2.61 22.48 5.24
C VAL A 94 1.35 21.61 5.41
N CYS A 95 0.18 22.17 5.10
CA CYS A 95 -1.09 21.44 5.07
C CYS A 95 -1.96 22.03 3.94
N SER A 96 -2.37 21.20 2.98
CA SER A 96 -3.31 21.59 1.92
C SER A 96 -4.51 20.65 1.93
N PHE A 97 -5.68 21.19 2.27
CA PHE A 97 -6.95 20.47 2.21
C PHE A 97 -7.48 20.31 0.77
N ASP A 98 -6.91 21.05 -0.18
CA ASP A 98 -7.36 21.11 -1.59
C ASP A 98 -7.20 19.76 -2.32
N ARG A 99 -6.23 18.94 -1.92
CA ARG A 99 -5.91 17.67 -2.60
C ARG A 99 -6.56 16.43 -1.97
N PHE A 100 -6.93 16.49 -0.70
CA PHE A 100 -7.50 15.35 0.04
C PHE A 100 -9.02 15.24 -0.12
N LEU A 101 -9.73 16.36 -0.26
CA LEU A 101 -11.16 16.39 -0.51
C LEU A 101 -11.43 16.71 -1.98
N LEU A 102 -11.24 15.71 -2.85
CA LEU A 102 -11.76 15.77 -4.21
C LEU A 102 -13.30 15.77 -4.14
N LEU A 103 -13.92 16.96 -4.20
CA LEU A 103 -15.38 17.16 -4.20
C LEU A 103 -16.09 16.33 -5.28
N ARG A 104 -15.38 15.90 -6.33
CA ARG A 104 -15.89 15.04 -7.41
C ARG A 104 -15.67 13.54 -7.19
N GLY A 105 -14.79 13.16 -6.25
CA GLY A 105 -14.42 11.78 -5.92
C GLY A 105 -15.22 11.15 -4.78
N TRP A 106 -16.11 11.92 -4.13
CA TRP A 106 -16.90 11.44 -2.98
C TRP A 106 -17.86 10.28 -3.33
N LEU A 107 -18.45 10.29 -4.53
CA LEU A 107 -19.32 9.21 -5.00
C LEU A 107 -18.58 7.87 -5.15
N PRO A 108 -17.43 7.80 -5.85
CA PRO A 108 -16.58 6.60 -5.86
C PRO A 108 -16.11 6.17 -4.46
N MET A 109 -15.79 7.12 -3.58
CA MET A 109 -15.38 6.84 -2.20
C MET A 109 -16.51 6.17 -1.41
N LEU A 110 -17.74 6.69 -1.48
CA LEU A 110 -18.90 6.06 -0.84
C LEU A 110 -19.17 4.66 -1.41
N ASN A 111 -19.06 4.49 -2.72
CA ASN A 111 -19.25 3.18 -3.35
C ASN A 111 -18.25 2.14 -2.81
N LEU A 112 -16.99 2.51 -2.63
CA LEU A 112 -15.97 1.64 -2.03
C LEU A 112 -16.28 1.34 -0.55
N ILE A 113 -16.71 2.33 0.24
CA ILE A 113 -17.09 2.13 1.64
C ILE A 113 -18.25 1.12 1.74
N PHE A 114 -19.30 1.29 0.94
CA PHE A 114 -20.43 0.35 0.93
C PHE A 114 -20.01 -1.06 0.50
N ALA A 115 -19.16 -1.19 -0.53
CA ALA A 115 -18.66 -2.49 -0.98
C ALA A 115 -17.75 -3.19 0.05
N THR A 116 -17.10 -2.45 0.95
CA THR A 116 -16.27 -3.03 2.02
C THR A 116 -17.03 -3.38 3.29
N VAL A 117 -18.23 -2.81 3.48
CA VAL A 117 -19.06 -2.99 4.69
C VAL A 117 -20.11 -4.09 4.50
N VAL A 118 -20.52 -4.37 3.26
CA VAL A 118 -21.40 -5.50 2.87
C VAL A 118 -20.56 -6.76 2.64
#